data_AF-A0AA42BJW7-F1
#
_entry.id   AF-A0AA42BJW7-F1
#
_cell.length_a   1.000
_cell.length_b   1.000
_cell.length_c   1.000
_cell.angle_alpha   90.00
_cell.angle_beta   90.00
_cell.angle_gamma   90.00
#
_symmetry.space_group_name_H-M   'P 1'
#
loop_
_entity.id
_entity.type
_entity.pdbx_description
1 polymer ?
#
loop_
_entity_poly.entity_id
_entity_poly.type
_entity_poly.pdbx_seq_one_letter_code
_entity_poly.pdbx_strand_id
1 'polypeptide(L)'
;MFIKLELWDEQPPIGGTLPRFGVSADAYVNTRASDPRYLPINLASLMSFESIEVTAVGRPGSSENRADPLRGVRVLLADGSRYIVFDDKDPVFERGLAAARQAKELVYDYGASRFMREHGLPVIP
;
A
#
# COMPACT_ATOMS: atom_id res chain seq x y z
N MET A 1 19.47 -1.01 -3.41
CA MET A 1 18.68 0.10 -2.88
C MET A 1 17.28 -0.40 -2.61
N PHE A 2 16.72 -0.07 -1.44
CA PHE A 2 15.41 -0.56 -1.00
C PHE A 2 14.52 0.60 -0.57
N ILE A 3 13.21 0.43 -0.75
CA ILE A 3 12.18 1.29 -0.15
C ILE A 3 11.34 0.44 0.80
N LYS A 4 11.26 0.83 2.07
CA LYS A 4 10.39 0.18 3.04
C LYS A 4 8.98 0.73 2.90
N LEU A 5 8.02 -0.16 2.63
CA LEU A 5 6.65 0.19 2.29
C LEU A 5 5.66 -0.45 3.27
N GLU A 6 4.54 0.23 3.49
CA GLU A 6 3.32 -0.34 4.05
C GLU A 6 2.58 -1.10 2.93
N LEU A 7 2.58 -2.43 2.99
CA LEU A 7 2.06 -3.29 1.93
C LEU A 7 0.80 -4.02 2.38
N TRP A 8 -0.26 -3.85 1.63
CA TRP A 8 -1.54 -4.52 1.80
C TRP A 8 -1.78 -5.56 0.71
N ASP A 9 -2.42 -6.66 1.07
CA ASP A 9 -2.97 -7.58 0.08
C ASP A 9 -4.24 -6.97 -0.53
N GLU A 10 -4.28 -6.94 -1.87
CA GLU A 10 -5.49 -6.59 -2.58
C GLU A 10 -6.53 -7.70 -2.41
N GLN A 11 -7.77 -7.32 -2.16
CA GLN A 11 -8.89 -8.25 -2.08
C GLN A 11 -9.70 -8.20 -3.38
N PRO A 12 -10.20 -9.36 -3.85
CA PRO A 12 -11.13 -9.34 -4.97
C PRO A 12 -12.41 -8.59 -4.56
N PRO A 13 -13.09 -7.97 -5.53
CA PRO A 13 -14.48 -7.54 -5.33
C PRO A 13 -15.33 -8.73 -4.86
N ILE A 14 -16.44 -8.47 -4.16
CA ILE A 14 -17.33 -9.53 -3.64
C ILE A 14 -17.75 -10.46 -4.78
N GLY A 15 -17.40 -11.75 -4.66
CA GLY A 15 -17.69 -12.78 -5.66
C GLY A 15 -16.87 -12.71 -6.95
N GLY A 16 -15.85 -11.84 -7.00
CA GLY A 16 -15.01 -11.62 -8.18
C GLY A 16 -13.62 -12.23 -8.09
N THR A 17 -12.82 -11.96 -9.12
CA THR A 17 -11.37 -12.20 -9.15
C THR A 17 -10.63 -10.89 -9.05
N LEU A 18 -9.38 -10.92 -8.60
CA LEU A 18 -8.52 -9.74 -8.65
C LEU A 18 -8.42 -9.21 -10.09
N PRO A 19 -8.58 -7.89 -10.30
CA PRO A 19 -8.35 -7.28 -11.60
C PRO A 19 -6.96 -7.62 -12.14
N ARG A 20 -6.81 -7.65 -13.47
CA ARG A 20 -5.48 -7.73 -14.08
C ARG A 20 -4.75 -6.41 -13.84
N PHE A 21 -3.46 -6.46 -13.60
CA PHE A 21 -2.64 -5.26 -13.49
C PHE A 21 -2.71 -4.45 -14.80
N GLY A 22 -2.80 -3.12 -14.72
CA GLY A 22 -2.81 -2.23 -15.89
C GLY A 22 -4.20 -1.93 -16.46
N VAL A 23 -5.28 -2.44 -15.83
CA VAL A 23 -6.66 -2.11 -16.24
C VAL A 23 -7.25 -0.92 -15.49
N SER A 24 -6.47 -0.27 -14.60
CA SER A 24 -6.90 0.90 -13.82
C SER A 24 -8.23 0.69 -13.09
N ALA A 25 -8.37 -0.42 -12.37
CA ALA A 25 -9.53 -0.72 -11.54
C ALA A 25 -9.28 -0.36 -10.06
N ASP A 26 -10.34 0.07 -9.39
CA ASP A 26 -10.36 0.31 -7.95
C ASP A 26 -9.93 -0.94 -7.18
N ALA A 27 -9.21 -0.73 -6.08
CA ALA A 27 -8.81 -1.80 -5.19
C ALA A 27 -9.65 -1.82 -3.91
N TYR A 28 -9.75 -3.00 -3.31
CA TYR A 28 -10.38 -3.19 -2.01
C TYR A 28 -9.35 -3.75 -1.04
N VAL A 29 -9.31 -3.18 0.17
CA VAL A 29 -8.46 -3.64 1.26
C VAL A 29 -9.30 -3.71 2.53
N ASN A 30 -9.44 -4.89 3.15
CA ASN A 30 -10.11 -5.02 4.45
C ASN A 30 -9.09 -4.82 5.57
N THR A 31 -8.95 -3.57 5.99
CA THR A 31 -7.99 -3.14 7.02
C THR A 31 -8.41 -3.54 8.43
N ARG A 32 -9.64 -4.04 8.61
CA ARG A 32 -10.09 -4.63 9.89
C ARG A 32 -9.67 -6.09 10.05
N ALA A 33 -9.64 -6.83 8.95
CA ALA A 33 -9.36 -8.27 8.95
C ALA A 33 -7.93 -8.63 8.52
N SER A 34 -7.12 -7.64 8.13
CA SER A 34 -5.74 -7.83 7.74
C SER A 34 -4.85 -6.76 8.34
N ASP A 35 -3.58 -7.11 8.53
CA ASP A 35 -2.53 -6.18 8.95
C ASP A 35 -1.60 -5.85 7.78
N PRO A 36 -1.07 -4.62 7.71
CA PRO A 36 -0.08 -4.29 6.70
C PRO A 36 1.24 -5.00 6.98
N ARG A 37 1.94 -5.35 5.91
CA ARG A 37 3.34 -5.79 5.98
C ARG A 37 4.26 -4.61 5.74
N TYR A 38 5.13 -4.33 6.71
CA TYR A 38 6.16 -3.29 6.57
C TYR A 38 7.46 -3.88 6.07
N LEU A 39 7.65 -3.95 4.75
CA LEU A 39 8.78 -4.66 4.14
C LEU A 39 9.66 -3.75 3.26
N PRO A 40 10.99 -3.93 3.30
CA PRO A 40 11.89 -3.31 2.34
C PRO A 40 11.79 -4.02 0.98
N ILE A 41 11.32 -3.29 -0.03
CA ILE A 41 11.27 -3.74 -1.42
C ILE A 41 12.50 -3.26 -2.17
N ASN A 42 13.18 -4.18 -2.86
CA ASN A 42 14.29 -3.82 -3.73
C ASN A 42 13.76 -2.99 -4.91
N LEU A 43 14.33 -1.81 -5.15
CA LEU A 43 13.88 -0.96 -6.26
C LEU A 43 14.04 -1.63 -7.62
N ALA A 44 14.99 -2.55 -7.76
CA ALA A 44 15.20 -3.31 -8.99
C ALA A 44 14.15 -4.42 -9.20
N SER A 45 13.42 -4.83 -8.16
CA SER A 45 12.35 -5.83 -8.28
C SER A 45 10.96 -5.20 -8.49
N LEU A 46 10.83 -3.88 -8.41
CA LEU A 46 9.58 -3.17 -8.71
C LEU A 46 9.42 -3.08 -10.24
N MET A 47 8.58 -3.94 -10.82
CA MET A 47 8.39 -3.99 -12.28
C MET A 47 7.52 -2.85 -12.78
N SER A 48 6.41 -2.58 -12.09
CA SER A 48 5.43 -1.58 -12.48
C SER A 48 4.62 -1.12 -11.29
N PHE A 49 4.00 0.04 -11.41
CA PHE A 49 3.04 0.56 -10.45
C PHE A 49 1.97 1.39 -11.16
N GLU A 50 0.75 1.41 -10.63
CA GLU A 50 -0.35 2.22 -11.14
C GLU A 50 -1.09 2.91 -9.98
N SER A 51 -1.43 4.18 -10.18
CA SER A 51 -2.25 4.94 -9.23
C SER A 51 -3.71 4.50 -9.35
N ILE A 52 -4.36 4.31 -8.21
CA ILE A 52 -5.72 3.78 -8.12
C ILE A 52 -6.49 4.43 -6.97
N GLU A 53 -7.81 4.36 -7.02
CA GLU A 53 -8.63 4.54 -5.83
C GLU A 53 -8.68 3.23 -5.05
N VAL A 54 -8.59 3.35 -3.72
CA VAL A 54 -8.64 2.21 -2.81
C VAL A 54 -9.79 2.41 -1.85
N THR A 55 -10.67 1.41 -1.76
CA THR A 55 -11.67 1.36 -0.70
C THR A 55 -11.10 0.57 0.48
N ALA A 56 -10.74 1.27 1.56
CA ALA A 56 -10.38 0.65 2.83
C ALA A 56 -11.67 0.29 3.59
N VAL A 57 -11.90 -1.01 3.83
CA VAL A 57 -13.09 -1.54 4.48
C VAL A 57 -12.79 -1.84 5.94
N GLY A 58 -13.50 -1.12 6.82
CA GLY A 58 -13.27 -1.12 8.26
C GLY A 58 -12.14 -0.17 8.65
N ARG A 59 -12.06 0.13 9.94
CA ARG A 59 -10.91 0.82 10.54
C ARG A 59 -10.21 -0.14 11.49
N PRO A 60 -8.88 -0.26 11.45
CA PRO A 60 -8.15 -1.07 12.42
C PRO A 60 -8.53 -0.64 13.85
N GLY A 61 -8.70 -1.60 14.75
CA GLY A 61 -9.02 -1.32 16.16
C GLY A 61 -10.42 -0.74 16.44
N SER A 62 -11.28 -0.57 15.44
CA SER A 62 -12.65 -0.06 15.61
C SER A 62 -13.72 -1.12 15.32
N SER A 63 -14.84 -1.04 16.05
CA SER A 63 -16.05 -1.82 15.72
C SER A 63 -16.81 -1.25 14.52
N GLU A 64 -16.48 -0.03 14.07
CA GLU A 64 -17.12 0.63 12.94
C GLU A 64 -16.89 -0.11 11.63
N ASN A 65 -17.97 -0.39 10.91
CA ASN A 65 -17.93 -0.94 9.56
C ASN A 65 -18.08 0.20 8.54
N ARG A 66 -17.04 1.02 8.44
CA ARG A 66 -16.98 2.17 7.53
C ARG A 66 -16.08 1.83 6.35
N ALA A 67 -16.47 2.28 5.16
CA ALA A 67 -15.62 2.28 3.98
C ALA A 67 -15.02 3.68 3.81
N ASP A 68 -13.69 3.78 3.80
CA ASP A 68 -12.97 5.04 3.59
C ASP A 68 -12.27 4.99 2.21
N PRO A 69 -12.63 5.88 1.27
CA PRO A 69 -11.94 5.97 -0.01
C PRO A 69 -10.60 6.68 0.17
N LEU A 70 -9.53 6.06 -0.35
CA LEU A 70 -8.16 6.51 -0.22
C LEU A 70 -7.49 6.54 -1.60
N ARG A 71 -6.47 7.40 -1.74
CA ARG A 71 -5.52 7.25 -2.84
C ARG A 71 -4.59 6.10 -2.53
N GLY A 72 -4.26 5.31 -3.54
CA GLY A 72 -3.26 4.27 -3.41
C GLY A 72 -2.53 3.98 -4.70
N VAL A 73 -1.58 3.07 -4.57
CA VAL A 73 -0.77 2.57 -5.67
C VAL A 73 -0.80 1.05 -5.63
N ARG A 74 -1.16 0.43 -6.75
CA ARG A 74 -0.96 -1.01 -6.95
C ARG A 74 0.46 -1.19 -7.47
N VAL A 75 1.26 -1.98 -6.77
CA VAL A 75 2.64 -2.32 -7.16
C VAL A 75 2.71 -3.75 -7.66
N LEU A 76 3.50 -3.97 -8.71
CA LEU A 76 3.81 -5.29 -9.25
C LEU A 76 5.30 -5.56 -9.08
N LEU A 77 5.64 -6.69 -8.45
CA LEU A 77 7.00 -7.13 -8.23
C LEU A 77 7.43 -8.18 -9.27
N ALA A 78 8.75 -8.37 -9.39
CA ALA A 78 9.39 -9.26 -10.35
C ALA A 78 9.03 -10.76 -10.18
N ASP A 79 8.60 -11.14 -8.98
CA ASP A 79 8.10 -12.50 -8.67
C ASP A 79 6.60 -12.67 -9.03
N GLY A 80 5.96 -11.64 -9.57
CA GLY A 80 4.53 -11.62 -9.88
C GLY A 80 3.64 -11.26 -8.68
N SER A 81 4.20 -11.02 -7.50
CA SER A 81 3.46 -10.54 -6.34
C SER A 81 2.91 -9.14 -6.60
N ARG A 82 1.69 -8.88 -6.13
CA ARG A 82 1.04 -7.59 -6.22
C ARG A 82 0.62 -7.12 -4.84
N TYR A 83 0.80 -5.84 -4.57
CA TYR A 83 0.42 -5.24 -3.30
C TYR A 83 -0.22 -3.88 -3.51
N ILE A 84 -0.98 -3.44 -2.51
CA ILE A 84 -1.52 -2.09 -2.42
C ILE A 84 -0.68 -1.29 -1.43
N VAL A 85 -0.28 -0.09 -1.81
CA VAL A 85 0.31 0.92 -0.94
C VAL A 85 -0.70 2.06 -0.81
N PHE A 86 -1.09 2.42 0.40
CA PHE A 86 -1.89 3.64 0.60
C PHE A 86 -1.00 4.88 0.39
N ASP A 87 -1.46 5.79 -0.46
CA ASP A 87 -0.72 6.95 -0.98
C ASP A 87 -1.42 8.28 -0.61
N ASP A 88 -1.89 8.35 0.63
CA ASP A 88 -2.70 9.44 1.20
C ASP A 88 -1.86 10.43 2.04
N LYS A 89 -0.56 10.51 1.75
CA LYS A 89 0.41 11.33 2.50
C LYS A 89 1.37 12.07 1.58
N ASP A 90 2.19 12.93 2.18
CA ASP A 90 3.30 13.60 1.51
C ASP A 90 4.64 13.10 2.10
N PRO A 91 5.65 12.75 1.27
CA PRO A 91 5.58 12.67 -0.19
C PRO A 91 4.69 11.53 -0.70
N VAL A 92 4.06 11.74 -1.85
CA VAL A 92 3.35 10.67 -2.59
C VAL A 92 4.32 9.61 -3.13
N PHE A 93 3.82 8.43 -3.48
CA PHE A 93 4.63 7.24 -3.77
C PHE A 93 5.68 7.48 -4.84
N GLU A 94 5.32 8.14 -5.93
CA GLU A 94 6.27 8.43 -7.02
C GLU A 94 7.44 9.31 -6.56
N ARG A 95 7.16 10.32 -5.72
CA ARG A 95 8.20 11.16 -5.12
C ARG A 95 9.02 10.39 -4.10
N GLY A 96 8.37 9.53 -3.30
CA GLY A 96 9.05 8.61 -2.38
C GLY A 96 10.00 7.65 -3.11
N LEU A 97 9.59 7.13 -4.27
CA LEU A 97 10.40 6.27 -5.11
C LEU A 97 11.61 7.03 -5.69
N ALA A 98 11.41 8.26 -6.15
CA ALA A 98 12.49 9.12 -6.62
C ALA A 98 13.49 9.43 -5.49
N ALA A 99 13.00 9.73 -4.28
CA ALA A 99 13.82 9.96 -3.10
C ALA A 99 14.60 8.70 -2.71
N ALA A 100 13.98 7.52 -2.72
CA ALA A 100 14.64 6.25 -2.42
C ALA A 100 15.79 5.97 -3.38
N ARG A 101 15.66 6.29 -4.68
CA ARG A 101 16.74 6.13 -5.66
C ARG A 101 17.95 7.04 -5.38
N GLN A 102 17.71 8.18 -4.75
CA GLN A 102 18.74 9.17 -4.44
C GLN A 102 19.23 9.10 -2.99
N ALA A 103 18.62 8.22 -2.18
CA ALA A 103 18.96 8.07 -0.77
C ALA A 103 20.40 7.61 -0.61
N LYS A 104 21.06 8.11 0.44
CA LYS A 104 22.39 7.64 0.84
C LYS A 104 22.31 6.33 1.64
N GLU A 105 21.19 6.13 2.34
CA GLU A 105 20.91 4.93 3.11
C GLU A 105 20.48 3.78 2.19
N LEU A 106 20.81 2.55 2.59
CA LEU A 106 20.46 1.37 1.80
C LEU A 106 18.94 1.13 1.72
N VAL A 107 18.23 1.51 2.77
CA VAL A 107 16.77 1.37 2.92
C VAL A 107 16.18 2.75 3.20
N TYR A 108 15.40 3.26 2.28
CA TYR A 108 14.61 4.48 2.47
C TYR A 108 13.26 4.11 3.09
N ASP A 109 12.95 4.60 4.29
CA ASP A 109 11.66 4.37 4.93
C ASP A 109 10.60 5.33 4.35
N TYR A 110 9.63 4.78 3.62
CA TYR A 110 8.53 5.57 3.08
C TYR A 110 7.53 5.96 4.19
N GLY A 111 7.53 5.27 5.33
CA GLY A 111 6.67 5.48 6.49
C GLY A 111 5.27 4.88 6.33
N ALA A 112 4.46 4.99 7.39
CA ALA A 112 3.05 4.60 7.38
C ALA A 112 2.18 5.60 6.59
N SER A 113 1.03 5.15 6.10
CA SER A 113 0.00 6.01 5.48
C SER A 113 -0.60 7.01 6.47
N ARG A 114 -1.33 8.03 6.00
CA ARG A 114 -2.10 8.90 6.91
C ARG A 114 -3.20 8.08 7.58
N PHE A 115 -3.91 7.25 6.82
CA PHE A 115 -4.92 6.33 7.33
C PHE A 115 -4.40 5.48 8.50
N MET A 116 -3.23 4.83 8.36
CA MET A 116 -2.68 4.01 9.44
C MET A 116 -2.15 4.82 10.63
N ARG A 117 -1.76 6.08 10.44
CA ARG A 117 -1.41 6.95 11.58
C ARG A 117 -2.63 7.39 12.37
N GLU A 118 -3.78 7.56 11.70
CA GLU A 118 -5.03 8.02 12.33
C GLU A 118 -5.85 6.87 12.92
N HIS A 119 -5.78 5.68 12.33
CA HIS A 119 -6.63 4.55 12.66
C HIS A 119 -5.88 3.25 12.96
N GLY A 120 -4.58 3.19 12.71
CA GLY A 120 -3.78 2.02 13.03
C GLY A 120 -3.73 1.77 14.53
N LEU A 121 -3.71 0.49 14.92
CA LEU A 121 -3.34 0.14 16.28
C LEU A 121 -1.88 0.53 16.53
N PRO A 122 -1.52 0.97 17.75
CA PRO A 122 -0.15 1.29 18.08
C PRO A 122 0.74 0.07 17.81
N VAL A 123 1.74 0.25 16.95
CA VAL A 123 2.78 -0.77 16.72
C VAL A 123 3.62 -0.81 17.99
N ILE A 124 3.38 -1.81 18.85
CA ILE A 124 4.24 -2.07 20.00
C ILE A 124 5.54 -2.66 19.44
N PRO A 125 6.69 -1.99 19.63
CA PRO A 125 7.98 -2.45 19.11
C PRO A 125 8.46 -3.76 19.73
#